data_AF-A0A2W2F3B1-F1
#
_entry.id   AF-A0A2W2F3B1-F1
#
_cell.length_a   1.000
_cell.length_b   1.000
_cell.length_c   1.000
_cell.angle_alpha   90.00
_cell.angle_beta   90.00
_cell.angle_gamma   90.00
#
_symmetry.space_group_name_H-M   'P 1'
#
loop_
_entity.id
_entity.type
_entity.pdbx_description
1 polymer ?
#
loop_
_entity_poly.entity_id
_entity_poly.type
_entity_poly.pdbx_seq_one_letter_code
_entity_poly.pdbx_strand_id
1 'polypeptide(L)'
;MREFVGIDPRGAHAVIRRMEAGKEALDRLRPLLDAAIAEAGEDWAGDPSAAALHRARAFLDESRQELRWRIHTLEHLVPVRERGMLTGTFPFATEEDAVETADRHARAILHALTAHDRSPSPDTHHGVRSAVTAITPGDPSYASTLLT
;
A
#
# COMPACT_ATOMS: atom_id res chain seq x y z
N MET A 1 13.20 -8.82 7.75
CA MET A 1 13.88 -9.33 6.54
C MET A 1 13.62 -8.31 5.44
N ARG A 2 14.63 -7.88 4.68
CA ARG A 2 14.49 -6.88 3.62
C ARG A 2 14.24 -7.62 2.28
N GLU A 3 13.10 -7.39 1.63
CA GLU A 3 12.75 -8.06 0.37
C GLU A 3 13.57 -7.46 -0.79
N PHE A 4 14.31 -8.30 -1.53
CA PHE A 4 14.98 -7.92 -2.77
C PHE A 4 14.08 -8.31 -3.94
N VAL A 5 13.70 -7.33 -4.77
CA VAL A 5 12.79 -7.57 -5.89
C VAL A 5 13.35 -6.94 -7.16
N GLY A 6 13.31 -7.69 -8.24
CA GLY A 6 13.46 -7.17 -9.60
C GLY A 6 12.09 -7.02 -10.26
N ILE A 7 11.71 -5.81 -10.65
CA ILE A 7 10.45 -5.52 -11.34
C ILE A 7 10.74 -4.89 -12.71
N ASP A 8 10.16 -5.41 -13.79
CA ASP A 8 10.03 -4.68 -15.05
C ASP A 8 8.83 -3.72 -14.94
N PRO A 9 9.04 -2.39 -14.89
CA PRO A 9 7.94 -1.44 -14.73
C PRO A 9 6.93 -1.52 -15.85
N ARG A 10 7.36 -1.80 -17.10
CA ARG A 10 6.45 -1.87 -18.25
C ARG A 10 5.52 -3.07 -18.13
N GLY A 11 6.08 -4.25 -17.85
CA GLY A 11 5.31 -5.46 -17.57
C GLY A 11 4.36 -5.28 -16.40
N ALA A 12 4.84 -4.68 -15.30
CA ALA A 12 4.05 -4.47 -14.10
C ALA A 12 2.89 -3.48 -14.32
N HIS A 13 3.09 -2.37 -15.04
CA HIS A 13 1.99 -1.50 -15.46
C HIS A 13 0.97 -2.20 -16.37
N ALA A 14 1.42 -3.10 -17.25
CA ALA A 14 0.51 -3.90 -18.07
C ALA A 14 -0.32 -4.88 -17.23
N VAL A 15 0.26 -5.47 -16.18
CA VAL A 15 -0.47 -6.32 -15.22
C VAL A 15 -1.49 -5.49 -14.44
N ILE A 16 -1.11 -4.32 -13.92
CA ILE A 16 -2.02 -3.39 -13.24
C ILE A 16 -3.24 -3.07 -14.11
N ARG A 17 -3.04 -2.73 -15.39
CA ARG A 17 -4.16 -2.45 -16.32
C ARG A 17 -5.08 -3.65 -16.52
N ARG A 18 -4.54 -4.87 -16.57
CA ARG A 18 -5.35 -6.09 -16.68
C ARG A 18 -6.13 -6.38 -15.41
N MET A 19 -5.53 -6.15 -14.23
CA MET A 19 -6.22 -6.28 -12.95
C MET A 19 -7.39 -5.29 -12.84
N GLU A 20 -7.21 -4.04 -13.27
CA GLU A 20 -8.31 -3.05 -13.33
C GLU A 20 -9.43 -3.50 -14.27
N ALA A 21 -9.10 -3.93 -15.49
CA ALA A 21 -10.10 -4.42 -16.43
C ALA A 21 -10.85 -5.66 -15.88
N GLY A 22 -10.15 -6.54 -15.16
CA GLY A 22 -10.76 -7.69 -14.47
C GLY A 22 -11.70 -7.26 -13.35
N LYS A 23 -11.31 -6.30 -12.53
CA LYS A 23 -12.13 -5.71 -11.47
C LYS A 23 -13.40 -5.08 -12.05
N GLU A 24 -13.28 -4.29 -13.10
CA GLU A 24 -14.43 -3.70 -13.81
C GLU A 24 -15.37 -4.77 -14.38
N ALA A 25 -14.85 -5.86 -14.93
CA ALA A 25 -15.65 -6.96 -15.42
C ALA A 25 -16.44 -7.64 -14.27
N LEU A 26 -15.78 -7.88 -13.13
CA LEU A 26 -16.45 -8.43 -11.95
C LEU A 26 -17.51 -7.47 -11.39
N ASP A 27 -17.24 -6.17 -11.37
CA ASP A 27 -18.19 -5.14 -10.92
C ASP A 27 -19.45 -5.08 -11.80
N ARG A 28 -19.33 -5.38 -13.10
CA ARG A 28 -20.47 -5.50 -14.01
C ARG A 28 -21.23 -6.82 -13.87
N LEU A 29 -20.53 -7.94 -13.63
CA LEU A 29 -21.14 -9.27 -13.53
C LEU A 29 -21.88 -9.48 -12.21
N ARG A 30 -21.39 -8.91 -11.11
CA ARG A 30 -21.95 -9.05 -9.77
C ARG A 30 -23.46 -8.81 -9.71
N PRO A 31 -23.99 -7.62 -10.07
CA PRO A 31 -25.43 -7.37 -9.94
C PRO A 31 -26.29 -8.29 -10.82
N LEU A 32 -25.75 -8.78 -11.94
CA LEU A 32 -26.45 -9.73 -12.81
C LEU A 32 -26.54 -11.11 -12.17
N LEU A 33 -25.47 -11.56 -11.53
CA LEU A 33 -25.47 -12.83 -10.80
C LEU A 33 -26.38 -12.75 -9.57
N ASP A 34 -26.32 -11.66 -8.81
CA ASP A 34 -27.19 -11.46 -7.65
C ASP A 34 -28.67 -11.47 -8.06
N ALA A 35 -29.01 -10.83 -9.19
CA ALA A 35 -30.36 -10.85 -9.75
C ALA A 35 -30.78 -12.26 -10.21
N ALA A 36 -29.89 -13.00 -10.88
CA ALA A 36 -30.18 -14.36 -11.34
C ALA A 36 -30.40 -15.34 -10.17
N ILE A 37 -29.61 -15.21 -9.09
CA ILE A 37 -29.81 -16.00 -7.86
C ILE A 37 -31.16 -15.66 -7.23
N ALA A 38 -31.49 -14.36 -7.15
CA ALA A 38 -32.78 -13.91 -6.61
C ALA A 38 -33.98 -14.37 -7.46
N GLU A 39 -33.85 -14.40 -8.78
CA GLU A 39 -34.88 -14.88 -9.72
C GLU A 39 -35.07 -16.40 -9.62
N ALA A 40 -33.98 -17.16 -9.51
CA ALA A 40 -34.02 -18.61 -9.38
C ALA A 40 -34.61 -19.07 -8.03
N GLY A 41 -34.49 -18.26 -6.97
CA GLY A 41 -35.12 -18.53 -5.68
C GLY A 41 -34.79 -19.93 -5.13
N GLU A 42 -35.82 -20.73 -4.84
CA GLU A 42 -35.68 -22.09 -4.31
C GLU A 42 -35.11 -23.09 -5.32
N ASP A 43 -35.18 -22.80 -6.62
CA ASP A 43 -34.64 -23.66 -7.68
C ASP A 43 -33.11 -23.48 -7.86
N TRP A 44 -32.51 -22.52 -7.15
CA TRP A 44 -31.06 -22.32 -7.17
C TRP A 44 -30.34 -23.42 -6.37
N ALA A 45 -29.71 -24.35 -7.08
CA ALA A 45 -28.94 -25.45 -6.48
C ALA A 45 -27.52 -25.05 -6.00
N GLY A 46 -27.11 -23.80 -6.19
CA GLY A 46 -25.77 -23.30 -5.85
C GLY A 46 -25.71 -22.59 -4.49
N ASP A 47 -24.52 -22.12 -4.12
CA ASP A 47 -24.36 -21.22 -2.97
C ASP A 47 -25.17 -19.93 -3.23
N PRO A 48 -26.04 -19.49 -2.30
CA PRO A 48 -26.87 -18.30 -2.48
C PRO A 48 -26.07 -16.98 -2.49
N SER A 49 -24.74 -17.03 -2.43
CA SER A 49 -23.87 -15.85 -2.36
C SER A 49 -22.93 -15.69 -3.56
N ALA A 50 -22.78 -14.45 -4.02
CA ALA A 50 -21.69 -14.05 -4.92
C ALA A 50 -20.32 -13.95 -4.20
N ALA A 51 -20.11 -14.67 -3.11
CA ALA A 51 -18.92 -14.56 -2.25
C ALA A 51 -17.61 -14.84 -3.00
N ALA A 52 -17.63 -15.75 -3.99
CA ALA A 52 -16.47 -16.00 -4.85
C ALA A 52 -16.09 -14.77 -5.69
N LEU A 53 -17.08 -14.04 -6.24
CA LEU A 53 -16.84 -12.80 -6.97
C LEU A 53 -16.32 -11.70 -6.02
N HIS A 54 -16.84 -11.63 -4.79
CA HIS A 54 -16.32 -10.70 -3.77
C HIS A 54 -14.85 -10.95 -3.45
N ARG A 55 -14.47 -12.21 -3.20
CA ARG A 55 -13.07 -12.58 -2.91
C ARG A 55 -12.15 -12.30 -4.10
N ALA A 56 -12.58 -12.65 -5.32
CA ALA A 56 -11.82 -12.36 -6.52
C ALA A 56 -11.62 -10.86 -6.73
N ARG A 57 -12.65 -10.06 -6.48
CA ARG A 57 -12.58 -8.60 -6.56
C ARG A 57 -11.62 -8.01 -5.53
N ALA A 58 -11.73 -8.44 -4.27
CA ALA A 58 -10.84 -7.98 -3.18
C ALA A 58 -9.38 -8.33 -3.50
N PHE A 59 -9.12 -9.58 -3.89
CA PHE A 59 -7.78 -10.01 -4.29
C PHE A 59 -7.18 -9.17 -5.43
N LEU A 60 -7.97 -8.87 -6.47
CA LEU A 60 -7.51 -8.01 -7.57
C LEU A 60 -7.21 -6.58 -7.10
N ASP A 61 -7.99 -6.07 -6.16
CA ASP A 61 -7.80 -4.72 -5.65
C ASP A 61 -6.54 -4.61 -4.79
N GLU A 62 -6.38 -5.53 -3.83
CA GLU A 62 -5.23 -5.64 -2.93
C GLU A 62 -3.94 -5.88 -3.72
N SER A 63 -3.94 -6.87 -4.62
CA SER A 63 -2.76 -7.19 -5.44
C SER A 63 -2.34 -6.02 -6.34
N ARG A 64 -3.31 -5.27 -6.85
CA ARG A 64 -3.07 -4.09 -7.69
C ARG A 64 -2.49 -2.94 -6.87
N GLN A 65 -3.03 -2.68 -5.68
CA GLN A 65 -2.52 -1.64 -4.79
C GLN A 65 -1.08 -1.94 -4.38
N GLU A 66 -0.81 -3.17 -3.93
CA GLU A 66 0.52 -3.62 -3.54
C GLU A 66 1.52 -3.48 -4.71
N LEU A 67 1.16 -3.93 -5.91
CA LEU A 67 2.04 -3.82 -7.07
C LEU A 67 2.30 -2.35 -7.47
N ARG A 68 1.31 -1.46 -7.31
CA ARG A 68 1.50 -0.02 -7.56
C ARG A 68 2.49 0.58 -6.57
N TRP A 69 2.30 0.33 -5.28
CA TRP A 69 3.20 0.80 -4.24
C TRP A 69 4.63 0.31 -4.50
N ARG A 70 4.81 -0.99 -4.77
CA ARG A 70 6.13 -1.59 -5.06
C ARG A 70 6.86 -0.92 -6.23
N ILE A 71 6.17 -0.70 -7.36
CA ILE A 71 6.78 -0.02 -8.52
C ILE A 71 7.15 1.41 -8.14
N HIS A 72 6.23 2.14 -7.52
CA HIS A 72 6.42 3.54 -7.17
C HIS A 72 7.60 3.76 -6.22
N THR A 73 7.72 2.88 -5.21
CA THR A 73 8.86 2.89 -4.28
C THR A 73 10.17 2.54 -4.99
N LEU A 74 10.19 1.53 -5.87
CA LEU A 74 11.41 1.22 -6.65
C LEU A 74 11.81 2.34 -7.61
N GLU A 75 10.85 3.02 -8.24
CA GLU A 75 11.13 4.15 -9.13
C GLU A 75 11.77 5.34 -8.38
N HIS A 76 11.46 5.48 -7.09
CA HIS A 76 12.10 6.48 -6.22
C HIS A 76 13.46 6.03 -5.69
N LEU A 77 13.62 4.74 -5.38
CA LEU A 77 14.85 4.21 -4.79
C LEU A 77 15.96 3.98 -5.81
N VAL A 78 15.62 3.69 -7.07
CA VAL A 78 16.56 3.20 -8.07
C VAL A 78 16.70 4.21 -9.22
N PRO A 79 17.78 5.01 -9.25
CA PRO A 79 17.95 6.07 -10.25
C PRO A 79 18.27 5.55 -11.66
N VAL A 80 18.66 4.28 -11.81
CA VAL A 80 19.09 3.70 -13.10
C VAL A 80 18.44 2.35 -13.34
N ARG A 81 17.82 2.18 -14.51
CA ARG A 81 17.24 0.90 -14.96
C ARG A 81 18.34 0.01 -15.55
N GLU A 82 18.64 -1.12 -14.93
CA GLU A 82 19.54 -2.11 -15.50
C GLU A 82 18.75 -3.08 -16.39
N ARG A 83 19.04 -3.09 -17.70
CA ARG A 83 18.37 -3.96 -18.69
C ARG A 83 16.83 -3.86 -18.68
N GLY A 84 16.29 -2.71 -18.27
CA GLY A 84 14.85 -2.46 -18.16
C GLY A 84 14.20 -2.87 -16.83
N MET A 85 14.96 -3.46 -15.91
CA MET A 85 14.50 -3.85 -14.58
C MET A 85 14.84 -2.78 -13.54
N LEU A 86 13.95 -2.60 -12.56
CA LEU A 86 14.24 -1.92 -11.30
C LEU A 86 14.54 -2.98 -10.25
N THR A 87 15.68 -2.86 -9.57
CA THR A 87 16.08 -3.75 -8.49
C THR A 87 16.39 -2.93 -7.26
N GLY A 88 15.75 -3.26 -6.14
CA GLY A 88 15.93 -2.50 -4.91
C GLY A 88 15.58 -3.30 -3.69
N THR A 89 15.78 -2.65 -2.55
CA THR A 89 15.42 -3.18 -1.25
C THR A 89 14.35 -2.27 -0.65
N PHE A 90 13.20 -2.84 -0.31
CA PHE A 90 12.13 -2.06 0.30
C PHE A 90 12.44 -1.75 1.78
N PRO A 91 12.18 -0.51 2.23
CA PRO A 91 12.33 -0.13 3.63
C PRO A 91 11.22 -0.72 4.52
N PHE A 92 10.05 -1.01 3.94
CA PHE A 92 8.88 -1.60 4.60
C PHE A 92 8.43 -2.87 3.86
N ALA A 93 7.64 -3.73 4.51
CA ALA A 93 7.15 -4.95 3.86
C ALA A 93 5.90 -4.69 3.02
N THR A 94 5.06 -3.73 3.43
CA THR A 94 3.81 -3.33 2.76
C THR A 94 3.66 -1.81 2.78
N GLU A 95 2.74 -1.30 1.95
CA GLU A 95 2.32 0.12 2.03
C GLU A 95 1.71 0.47 3.39
N GLU A 96 0.91 -0.43 3.97
CA GLU A 96 0.26 -0.23 5.26
C GLU A 96 1.28 -0.08 6.39
N ASP A 97 2.33 -0.92 6.41
CA ASP A 97 3.43 -0.84 7.36
C ASP A 97 4.17 0.52 7.26
N ALA A 98 4.33 1.02 6.03
CA ALA A 98 4.96 2.32 5.76
C ALA A 98 4.12 3.46 6.33
N VAL A 99 2.81 3.47 6.06
CA VAL A 99 1.86 4.47 6.55
C VAL A 99 1.75 4.43 8.08
N GLU A 100 1.56 3.26 8.69
CA GLU A 100 1.44 3.14 10.14
C GLU A 100 2.71 3.60 10.86
N THR A 101 3.88 3.26 10.29
CA THR A 101 5.17 3.68 10.84
C THR A 101 5.36 5.20 10.71
N ALA A 102 4.95 5.80 9.60
CA ALA A 102 4.96 7.25 9.41
C ALA A 102 4.09 7.96 10.47
N ASP A 103 2.86 7.51 10.68
CA ASP A 103 1.94 8.06 11.69
C ASP A 103 2.51 7.97 13.11
N ARG A 104 3.17 6.86 13.44
CA ARG A 104 3.81 6.67 14.73
C ARG A 104 4.99 7.65 14.91
N HIS A 105 5.82 7.81 13.87
CA HIS A 105 6.93 8.76 13.91
C HIS A 105 6.47 10.21 13.95
N ALA A 106 5.45 10.60 13.18
CA ALA A 106 4.86 11.93 13.21
C ALA A 106 4.37 12.29 14.63
N ARG A 107 3.62 11.37 15.28
CA ARG A 107 3.16 11.54 16.67
C ARG A 107 4.32 11.67 17.66
N ALA A 108 5.38 10.88 17.50
CA ALA A 108 6.55 10.96 18.37
C ALA A 108 7.29 12.30 18.23
N ILE A 109 7.43 12.81 17.00
CA ILE A 109 8.04 14.11 16.71
C ILE A 109 7.19 15.23 17.32
N LEU A 110 5.88 15.24 17.07
CA LEU A 110 4.96 16.24 17.62
C LEU A 110 4.99 16.24 19.16
N HIS A 111 5.00 15.07 19.78
CA HIS A 111 5.11 14.94 21.23
C HIS A 111 6.44 15.50 21.75
N ALA A 112 7.57 15.16 21.11
CA ALA A 112 8.89 15.64 21.51
C ALA A 112 9.02 17.16 21.35
N LEU A 113 8.53 17.73 20.25
CA LEU A 113 8.46 19.17 20.02
C LEU A 113 7.62 19.86 21.09
N THR A 114 6.44 19.32 21.39
CA THR A 114 5.54 19.87 22.42
C THR A 114 6.20 19.87 23.80
N ALA A 115 6.94 18.80 24.14
CA ALA A 115 7.69 18.73 25.40
C ALA A 115 8.83 19.76 25.45
N HIS A 116 9.54 19.95 24.33
CA HIS A 116 10.59 20.96 24.22
C HIS A 116 10.03 22.39 24.33
N ASP A 117 8.92 22.69 23.66
CA ASP A 117 8.28 24.01 23.72
C ASP A 117 7.78 24.36 25.12
N ARG A 118 7.27 23.37 25.86
CA ARG A 118 6.82 23.56 27.26
C ARG A 118 7.98 23.74 28.24
N SER A 119 9.09 23.05 28.02
CA SER A 119 10.26 23.09 28.91
C SER A 119 11.55 22.87 28.11
N PRO A 120 12.14 23.95 27.56
CA PRO A 120 13.37 23.85 26.79
C PRO A 120 14.53 23.40 27.69
N SER A 121 15.10 22.25 27.37
CA SER A 121 16.25 21.68 28.09
C SER A 121 17.10 20.80 27.15
N PRO A 122 18.34 20.46 27.54
CA PRO A 122 19.14 19.49 26.79
C PRO A 122 18.45 18.15 26.57
N ASP A 123 17.67 17.69 27.56
CA ASP A 123 16.94 16.41 27.50
C ASP A 123 15.78 16.47 26.48
N THR A 124 14.99 17.55 26.49
CA THR A 124 13.90 17.69 25.51
C THR A 124 14.42 17.92 24.10
N HIS A 125 15.54 18.63 23.94
CA HIS A 125 16.24 18.75 22.66
C HIS A 125 16.77 17.39 22.17
N HIS A 126 17.33 16.57 23.07
CA HIS A 126 17.74 15.20 22.72
C HIS A 126 16.53 14.36 22.28
N GLY A 127 15.38 14.51 22.94
CA GLY A 127 14.13 13.85 22.58
C GLY A 127 13.68 14.19 21.15
N VAL A 128 13.68 15.47 20.78
CA VAL A 128 13.36 15.91 19.40
C VAL A 128 14.33 15.30 18.40
N ARG A 129 15.64 15.38 18.66
CA ARG A 129 16.65 14.82 17.76
C ARG A 129 16.48 13.30 17.60
N SER A 130 16.23 12.57 18.69
CA SER A 130 15.99 11.13 18.66
C SER A 130 14.79 10.77 17.79
N ALA A 131 13.67 11.46 17.97
CA ALA A 131 12.46 11.27 17.17
C ALA A 131 12.70 11.54 15.68
N VAL A 132 13.44 12.60 15.33
CA VAL A 132 13.80 12.90 13.94
C VAL A 132 14.75 11.86 13.35
N THR A 133 15.73 11.37 14.13
CA THR A 133 16.67 10.34 13.64
C THR A 133 16.03 8.96 13.45
N ALA A 134 14.85 8.72 14.02
CA ALA A 134 14.10 7.48 13.82
C ALA A 134 13.37 7.43 12.46
N ILE A 135 13.33 8.54 11.71
CA ILE A 135 12.68 8.61 10.40
C ILE A 135 13.35 7.66 9.41
N THR A 136 12.54 6.88 8.70
CA THR A 136 13.00 5.95 7.65
C THR A 136 12.78 6.57 6.26
N PRO A 137 13.83 6.93 5.51
CA PRO A 137 13.68 7.51 4.18
C PRO A 137 13.42 6.43 3.11
N GLY A 138 13.03 6.89 1.91
CA GLY A 138 13.05 6.09 0.69
C GLY A 138 11.74 5.43 0.28
N ASP A 139 10.67 5.60 1.06
CA ASP A 139 9.32 5.20 0.67
C ASP A 139 8.43 6.43 0.48
N PRO A 140 7.81 6.61 -0.71
CA PRO A 140 6.95 7.75 -0.98
C PRO A 140 5.70 7.80 -0.11
N SER A 141 5.06 6.66 0.17
CA SER A 141 3.85 6.61 1.00
C SER A 141 4.18 6.99 2.44
N TYR A 142 5.29 6.47 2.98
CA TYR A 142 5.82 6.91 4.27
C TYR A 142 6.08 8.43 4.29
N ALA A 143 6.77 8.96 3.28
CA ALA A 143 7.13 10.37 3.21
C ALA A 143 5.89 11.28 3.12
N SER A 144 4.89 10.90 2.32
CA SER A 144 3.64 11.67 2.22
C SER A 144 2.86 11.68 3.53
N THR A 145 2.77 10.53 4.21
CA THR A 145 2.04 10.42 5.47
C THR A 145 2.74 11.18 6.59
N LEU A 146 4.07 11.10 6.68
CA LEU A 146 4.84 11.80 7.71
C LEU A 146 4.67 13.32 7.66
N LEU A 147 4.40 13.87 6.47
CA LEU A 147 4.32 15.31 6.21
C LEU A 147 2.88 15.86 6.23
N THR A 148 1.88 15.01 6.49
CA THR A 148 0.46 15.39 6.59
C THR A 148 0.07 15.63 8.04
#